data_AF-A0A645ATK8-F1
#
_entry.id   AF-A0A645ATK8-F1
#
_cell.length_a   1.000
_cell.length_b   1.000
_cell.length_c   1.000
_cell.angle_alpha   90.00
_cell.angle_beta   90.00
_cell.angle_gamma   90.00
#
_symmetry.space_group_name_H-M   'P 1'
#
loop_
_entity.id
_entity.type
_entity.pdbx_description
1 polymer ?
#
loop_
_entity_poly.entity_id
_entity_poly.type
_entity_poly.pdbx_seq_one_letter_code
_entity_poly.pdbx_strand_id
1 'polypeptide(L)'
;MGHKAGWLALGAGIAGGADIILLPEIPYSIESVAASIQERAAHGHNFSVVAIAEGARDLQRTADLAAAEALVRSATTPEAKTAAKTHLNAVVAAHRSNAFDLASALEAATGLESRVTVLGYVQRGGTPDAQDRVLGTVLGGAGAALIAEGHYGVTVTAQGQAAVPVPLEDVAGHLKTVPLDHPWLLAARHVGTGMGD
;
A
#
# COMPACT_ATOMS: atom_id res chain seq x y z
N MET A 1 -6.66 -3.10 0.86
CA MET A 1 -6.63 -2.02 -0.15
C MET A 1 -5.25 -1.37 -0.21
N GLY A 2 -5.02 -0.47 -1.16
CA GLY A 2 -3.74 0.22 -1.39
C GLY A 2 -3.01 -0.26 -2.64
N HIS A 3 -3.38 -1.40 -3.20
CA HIS A 3 -2.83 -2.04 -4.40
C HIS A 3 -1.30 -2.07 -4.44
N LYS A 4 -0.65 -1.04 -5.02
CA LYS A 4 0.82 -0.93 -5.13
C LYS A 4 1.42 0.16 -4.23
N ALA A 5 0.63 0.86 -3.43
CA ALA A 5 1.07 1.96 -2.58
C ALA A 5 0.55 1.83 -1.14
N GLY A 6 1.39 2.21 -0.19
CA GLY A 6 1.16 2.04 1.25
C GLY A 6 0.32 3.11 1.94
N TRP A 7 -0.11 4.18 1.26
CA TRP A 7 -0.70 5.37 1.89
C TRP A 7 -1.87 5.07 2.84
N LEU A 8 -2.79 4.18 2.44
CA LEU A 8 -3.94 3.82 3.28
C LEU A 8 -3.51 3.08 4.55
N ALA A 9 -2.63 2.08 4.43
CA ALA A 9 -2.16 1.31 5.56
C ALA A 9 -1.29 2.15 6.51
N LEU A 10 -0.44 3.03 5.97
CA LEU A 10 0.37 3.95 6.77
C LEU A 10 -0.51 4.94 7.55
N GLY A 11 -1.41 5.64 6.87
CA GLY A 11 -2.28 6.62 7.52
C GLY A 11 -3.22 5.99 8.55
N ALA A 12 -3.90 4.90 8.18
CA ALA A 12 -4.80 4.20 9.10
C ALA A 12 -4.06 3.51 10.25
N GLY A 13 -2.87 2.96 9.98
CA GLY A 13 -2.04 2.33 11.00
C GLY A 13 -1.56 3.34 12.05
N ILE A 14 -1.06 4.50 11.62
CA ILE A 14 -0.66 5.58 12.55
C ILE A 14 -1.87 6.06 13.35
N ALA A 15 -2.97 6.39 12.68
CA ALA A 15 -4.17 6.92 13.35
C ALA A 15 -4.83 5.91 14.29
N GLY A 16 -4.77 4.62 13.95
CA GLY A 16 -5.33 3.52 14.75
C GLY A 16 -4.40 2.98 15.83
N GLY A 17 -3.16 3.48 15.93
CA GLY A 17 -2.17 2.98 16.87
C GLY A 17 -1.73 1.54 16.59
N ALA A 18 -1.55 1.19 15.31
CA ALA A 18 -0.98 -0.09 14.93
C ALA A 18 0.47 -0.21 15.43
N ASP A 19 0.79 -1.38 15.95
CA ASP A 19 2.13 -1.68 16.47
C ASP A 19 3.08 -2.03 15.34
N ILE A 20 2.55 -2.58 14.25
CA ILE A 20 3.30 -2.93 13.05
C ILE A 20 2.49 -2.50 11.82
N ILE A 21 3.14 -1.84 10.87
CA ILE A 21 2.54 -1.41 9.60
C ILE A 21 3.36 -1.97 8.44
N LEU A 22 2.74 -2.84 7.63
CA LEU A 22 3.38 -3.50 6.49
C LEU A 22 2.94 -2.85 5.17
N LEU A 23 3.92 -2.37 4.40
CA LEU A 23 3.70 -1.56 3.20
C LEU A 23 4.27 -2.26 1.94
N PRO A 24 3.72 -2.00 0.73
CA PRO A 24 4.31 -2.49 -0.52
C PRO A 24 5.73 -1.95 -0.77
N GLU A 25 6.04 -0.78 -0.23
CA GLU A 25 7.34 -0.12 -0.37
C GLU A 25 8.45 -0.73 0.50
N ILE A 26 8.08 -1.50 1.53
CA ILE A 26 9.02 -2.10 2.49
C ILE A 26 8.73 -3.60 2.58
N PRO A 27 9.49 -4.44 1.84
CA PRO A 27 9.39 -5.89 1.95
C PRO A 27 9.71 -6.35 3.38
N TYR A 28 8.84 -7.18 3.95
CA TYR A 28 8.99 -7.60 5.35
C TYR A 28 9.54 -9.03 5.49
N SER A 29 10.00 -9.37 6.68
CA SER A 29 10.28 -10.75 7.08
C SER A 29 9.32 -11.20 8.18
N ILE A 30 8.98 -12.49 8.22
CA ILE A 30 8.12 -13.04 9.29
C ILE A 30 8.87 -12.94 10.62
N GLU A 31 10.18 -13.11 10.57
CA GLU A 31 11.09 -13.06 11.71
C GLU A 31 11.11 -11.67 12.36
N SER A 32 11.25 -10.59 11.58
CA SER A 32 11.22 -9.21 12.12
C SER A 32 9.87 -8.87 12.75
N VAL A 33 8.77 -9.25 12.09
CA VAL A 33 7.41 -9.02 12.60
C VAL A 33 7.17 -9.83 13.88
N ALA A 34 7.55 -11.10 13.90
CA ALA A 34 7.43 -11.96 15.07
C ALA A 34 8.29 -11.46 16.25
N ALA A 35 9.53 -11.02 15.98
CA ALA A 35 10.40 -10.43 17.00
C ALA A 35 9.77 -9.19 17.63
N SER A 36 9.20 -8.30 16.81
CA SER A 36 8.49 -7.10 17.29
C SER A 36 7.30 -7.46 18.18
N ILE A 37 6.53 -8.48 17.82
CA ILE A 37 5.40 -8.98 18.63
C ILE A 37 5.89 -9.57 19.96
N GLN A 38 6.94 -10.39 19.92
CA GLN A 38 7.50 -11.04 21.11
C GLN A 38 8.12 -10.04 22.08
N GLU A 39 8.82 -9.03 21.57
CA GLU A 39 9.38 -7.94 22.38
C GLU A 39 8.26 -7.21 23.13
N ARG A 40 7.16 -6.88 22.45
CA ARG A 40 6.00 -6.25 23.09
C ARG A 40 5.37 -7.14 24.16
N ALA A 41 5.20 -8.43 23.87
CA ALA A 41 4.68 -9.38 24.85
C ALA A 41 5.59 -9.47 26.09
N ALA A 42 6.92 -9.46 25.90
CA ALA A 42 7.90 -9.45 27.00
C ALA A 42 7.81 -8.18 27.86
N HIS A 43 7.41 -7.05 27.27
CA HIS A 43 7.14 -5.79 27.98
C HIS A 43 5.73 -5.73 28.62
N GLY A 44 4.98 -6.83 28.63
CA GLY A 44 3.69 -6.94 29.31
C GLY A 44 2.48 -6.48 28.49
N HIS A 45 2.63 -6.29 27.17
CA HIS A 45 1.50 -5.99 26.30
C HIS A 45 0.67 -7.25 26.03
N ASN A 46 -0.65 -7.13 26.10
CA ASN A 46 -1.57 -8.27 25.96
C ASN A 46 -1.92 -8.62 24.51
N PHE A 47 -1.65 -7.71 23.56
CA PHE A 47 -1.95 -7.89 22.14
C PHE A 47 -1.02 -7.04 21.28
N SER A 48 -0.97 -7.37 19.99
CA SER A 48 -0.37 -6.52 18.96
C SER A 48 -1.32 -6.34 17.78
N VAL A 49 -1.37 -5.14 17.22
CA VAL A 49 -2.14 -4.81 16.02
C VAL A 49 -1.20 -4.68 14.82
N VAL A 50 -1.42 -5.52 13.82
CA VAL A 50 -0.68 -5.49 12.55
C VAL A 50 -1.58 -4.95 11.44
N ALA A 51 -1.25 -3.78 10.91
CA ALA A 51 -1.90 -3.20 9.74
C ALA A 51 -1.14 -3.58 8.47
N ILE A 52 -1.78 -4.27 7.53
CA ILE A 52 -1.16 -4.73 6.29
C ILE A 52 -1.85 -4.15 5.05
N ALA A 53 -1.07 -3.52 4.16
CA ALA A 53 -1.55 -3.14 2.84
C ALA A 53 -1.73 -4.39 1.95
N GLU A 54 -2.70 -4.36 1.04
CA GLU A 54 -2.97 -5.54 0.18
C GLU A 54 -1.84 -5.87 -0.81
N GLY A 55 -0.91 -4.93 -1.03
CA GLY A 55 0.27 -5.13 -1.85
C GLY A 55 1.55 -5.40 -1.07
N ALA A 56 1.50 -5.37 0.27
CA ALA A 56 2.67 -5.64 1.10
C ALA A 56 3.05 -7.11 0.97
N ARG A 57 4.33 -7.36 0.70
CA ARG A 57 4.89 -8.69 0.43
C ARG A 57 6.06 -8.95 1.35
N ASP A 58 6.21 -10.21 1.74
CA ASP A 58 7.46 -10.66 2.33
C ASP A 58 8.62 -10.59 1.31
N LEU A 59 9.85 -10.76 1.79
CA LEU A 59 11.05 -10.74 0.97
C LEU A 59 10.99 -11.73 -0.21
N GLN A 60 10.50 -12.96 0.04
CA GLN A 60 10.44 -14.00 -0.99
C GLN A 60 9.44 -13.63 -2.09
N ARG A 61 8.21 -13.27 -1.72
CA ARG A 61 7.15 -12.89 -2.67
C ARG A 61 7.46 -11.60 -3.42
N THR A 62 8.26 -10.72 -2.82
CA THR A 62 8.80 -9.54 -3.50
C THR A 62 9.78 -9.95 -4.59
N ALA A 63 10.71 -10.87 -4.29
CA ALA A 63 11.65 -11.40 -5.26
C ALA A 63 10.95 -12.16 -6.40
N ASP A 64 9.96 -12.99 -6.08
CA ASP A 64 9.18 -13.74 -7.07
C ASP A 64 8.44 -12.81 -8.04
N LEU A 65 7.84 -11.73 -7.52
CA LEU A 65 7.19 -10.72 -8.34
C LEU A 65 8.19 -10.00 -9.25
N ALA A 66 9.33 -9.57 -8.71
CA ALA A 66 10.38 -8.90 -9.48
C ALA A 66 10.93 -9.80 -10.61
N ALA A 67 11.09 -11.10 -10.34
CA ALA A 67 11.49 -12.08 -11.34
C ALA A 67 10.42 -12.24 -12.44
N ALA A 68 9.14 -12.36 -12.06
CA ALA A 68 8.05 -12.46 -13.02
C ALA A 68 7.91 -11.19 -13.90
N GLU A 69 8.09 -10.01 -13.33
CA GLU A 69 8.10 -8.74 -14.08
C GLU A 69 9.32 -8.63 -15.01
N ALA A 70 10.49 -9.11 -14.59
CA ALA A 70 11.68 -9.18 -15.43
C ALA A 70 11.46 -10.09 -16.65
N LEU A 71 10.82 -11.26 -16.47
CA LEU A 71 10.48 -12.17 -17.57
C LEU A 71 9.58 -11.52 -18.62
N VAL A 72 8.58 -10.73 -18.20
CA VAL A 72 7.71 -10.00 -19.14
C VAL A 72 8.50 -8.96 -19.93
N ARG A 73 9.43 -8.25 -19.28
CA ARG A 73 10.29 -7.25 -19.92
C ARG A 73 11.28 -7.85 -20.91
N SER A 74 11.84 -9.03 -20.60
CA SER A 74 12.83 -9.71 -21.44
C SER A 74 12.22 -10.53 -22.57
N ALA A 75 10.92 -10.84 -22.54
CA ALA A 75 10.26 -11.65 -23.54
C ALA A 75 10.19 -10.93 -24.91
N THR A 76 10.78 -11.53 -25.94
CA THR A 76 10.88 -10.96 -27.29
C THR A 76 9.79 -11.47 -28.23
N THR A 77 9.38 -12.74 -28.13
CA THR A 77 8.35 -13.33 -28.99
C THR A 77 6.94 -13.15 -28.43
N PRO A 78 5.90 -13.11 -29.29
CA PRO A 78 4.50 -13.05 -28.84
C PRO A 78 4.11 -14.18 -27.89
N GLU A 79 4.58 -15.40 -28.15
CA GLU A 79 4.30 -16.60 -27.34
C GLU A 79 4.97 -16.47 -25.96
N ALA A 80 6.24 -16.05 -25.92
CA ALA A 80 6.97 -15.84 -24.67
C ALA A 80 6.34 -14.71 -23.84
N LYS A 81 5.91 -13.61 -24.47
CA LYS A 81 5.20 -12.51 -23.80
C LYS A 81 3.89 -12.98 -23.18
N THR A 82 3.15 -13.83 -23.89
CA THR A 82 1.89 -14.40 -23.39
C THR A 82 2.15 -15.31 -22.20
N ALA A 83 3.12 -16.23 -22.30
CA ALA A 83 3.50 -17.12 -21.19
C ALA A 83 3.99 -16.34 -19.96
N ALA A 84 4.85 -15.33 -20.14
CA ALA A 84 5.35 -14.49 -19.06
C ALA A 84 4.23 -13.70 -18.37
N LYS A 85 3.28 -13.14 -19.13
CA LYS A 85 2.10 -12.45 -18.56
C LYS A 85 1.21 -13.41 -17.77
N THR A 86 1.01 -14.63 -18.27
CA THR A 86 0.26 -15.67 -17.53
C THR A 86 0.94 -16.01 -16.21
N HIS A 87 2.27 -16.19 -16.21
CA HIS A 87 3.03 -16.44 -14.99
C HIS A 87 2.95 -15.27 -14.00
N LEU A 88 3.15 -14.03 -14.46
CA LEU A 88 2.99 -12.83 -13.63
C LEU A 88 1.59 -12.77 -12.99
N ASN A 89 0.54 -13.03 -13.77
CA ASN A 89 -0.83 -13.04 -13.26
C ASN A 89 -1.03 -14.12 -12.19
N ALA A 90 -0.39 -15.29 -12.32
CA ALA A 90 -0.43 -16.34 -11.32
C ALA A 90 0.27 -15.91 -10.01
N VAL A 91 1.45 -15.30 -10.10
CA VAL A 91 2.18 -14.75 -8.93
C VAL A 91 1.36 -13.66 -8.22
N VAL A 92 0.71 -12.79 -8.98
CA VAL A 92 -0.19 -11.75 -8.42
C VAL A 92 -1.43 -12.37 -7.79
N ALA A 93 -2.04 -13.38 -8.42
CA ALA A 93 -3.23 -14.06 -7.91
C ALA A 93 -2.96 -14.83 -6.61
N ALA A 94 -1.80 -15.48 -6.50
CA ALA A 94 -1.37 -16.19 -5.30
C ALA A 94 -1.24 -15.26 -4.07
N HIS A 95 -1.04 -13.95 -4.30
CA HIS A 95 -0.93 -12.97 -3.22
C HIS A 95 -2.26 -12.55 -2.59
N ARG A 96 -3.42 -12.93 -3.16
CA ARG A 96 -4.73 -12.48 -2.66
C ARG A 96 -5.04 -12.91 -1.22
N SER A 97 -4.38 -13.97 -0.74
CA SER A 97 -4.54 -14.51 0.62
C SER A 97 -3.49 -13.99 1.61
N ASN A 98 -2.72 -12.95 1.27
CA ASN A 98 -1.55 -12.51 2.03
C ASN A 98 -1.80 -12.29 3.54
N ALA A 99 -2.94 -11.72 3.93
CA ALA A 99 -3.27 -11.46 5.32
C ALA A 99 -3.48 -12.75 6.13
N PHE A 100 -4.10 -13.78 5.54
CA PHE A 100 -4.28 -15.08 6.19
C PHE A 100 -2.96 -15.84 6.27
N ASP A 101 -2.17 -15.82 5.18
CA ASP A 101 -0.86 -16.47 5.16
C ASP A 101 0.09 -15.85 6.19
N LEU A 102 0.07 -14.52 6.34
CA LEU A 102 0.82 -13.81 7.36
C LEU A 102 0.38 -14.23 8.76
N ALA A 103 -0.92 -14.27 9.03
CA ALA A 103 -1.43 -14.68 10.34
C ALA A 103 -0.99 -16.10 10.69
N SER A 104 -1.16 -17.07 9.80
CA SER A 104 -0.71 -18.45 10.04
C SER A 104 0.80 -18.55 10.26
N ALA A 105 1.60 -17.76 9.53
CA ALA A 105 3.05 -17.72 9.72
C ALA A 105 3.43 -17.11 11.09
N LEU A 106 2.74 -16.06 11.53
CA LEU A 106 2.96 -15.44 12.83
C LEU A 106 2.51 -16.32 13.99
N GLU A 107 1.38 -17.03 13.86
CA GLU A 107 0.95 -18.03 14.85
C GLU A 107 2.01 -19.12 15.03
N ALA A 108 2.55 -19.64 13.92
CA ALA A 108 3.61 -20.65 13.94
C ALA A 108 4.91 -20.11 14.58
N ALA A 109 5.28 -18.85 14.30
CA ALA A 109 6.51 -18.25 14.79
C ALA A 109 6.42 -17.79 16.26
N THR A 110 5.24 -17.37 16.72
CA THR A 110 5.07 -16.73 18.03
C THR A 110 4.31 -17.60 19.05
N GLY A 111 3.52 -18.57 18.59
CA GLY A 111 2.60 -19.34 19.43
C GLY A 111 1.38 -18.56 19.91
N LEU A 112 1.15 -17.33 19.41
CA LEU A 112 0.03 -16.47 19.79
C LEU A 112 -1.11 -16.60 18.77
N GLU A 113 -2.36 -16.69 19.23
CA GLU A 113 -3.55 -16.71 18.36
C GLU A 113 -3.66 -15.42 17.55
N SER A 114 -3.90 -15.53 16.24
CA SER A 114 -4.10 -14.41 15.33
C SER A 114 -5.54 -14.32 14.84
N ARG A 115 -6.06 -13.09 14.77
CA ARG A 115 -7.40 -12.81 14.22
C ARG A 115 -7.29 -11.89 13.04
N VAL A 116 -7.76 -12.34 11.88
CA VAL A 116 -7.67 -11.61 10.62
C VAL A 116 -9.00 -10.92 10.32
N THR A 117 -8.94 -9.63 10.03
CA THR A 117 -10.06 -8.87 9.47
C THR A 117 -9.65 -8.27 8.14
N VAL A 118 -10.38 -8.61 7.07
CA VAL A 118 -10.17 -8.03 5.73
C VAL A 118 -11.35 -7.12 5.41
N LEU A 119 -11.12 -5.81 5.44
CA LEU A 119 -12.18 -4.80 5.24
C LEU A 119 -12.78 -4.83 3.81
N GLY A 120 -11.99 -5.20 2.80
CA GLY A 120 -12.45 -5.28 1.41
C GLY A 120 -13.08 -3.97 0.90
N TYR A 121 -14.20 -4.08 0.18
CA TYR A 121 -14.88 -2.96 -0.49
C TYR A 121 -15.52 -1.94 0.46
N VAL A 122 -15.67 -2.24 1.75
CA VAL A 122 -16.20 -1.27 2.74
C VAL A 122 -15.39 0.02 2.73
N GLN A 123 -14.08 -0.07 2.45
CA GLN A 123 -13.16 1.07 2.36
C GLN A 123 -13.42 2.01 1.15
N ARG A 124 -14.23 1.61 0.16
CA ARG A 124 -14.59 2.45 -1.01
C ARG A 124 -15.98 3.06 -0.93
N GLY A 125 -16.74 2.70 0.10
CA GLY A 125 -18.08 3.21 0.34
C GLY A 125 -18.11 4.16 1.53
N GLY A 126 -19.30 4.64 1.86
CA GLY A 126 -19.52 5.58 2.96
C GLY A 126 -19.67 7.01 2.48
N THR A 127 -20.15 7.87 3.38
CA THR A 127 -20.28 9.30 3.08
C THR A 127 -18.91 9.95 3.23
N PRO A 128 -18.43 10.75 2.26
CA PRO A 128 -17.13 11.41 2.36
C PRO A 128 -17.09 12.34 3.57
N ASP A 129 -15.92 12.47 4.17
CA ASP A 129 -15.68 13.39 5.28
C ASP A 129 -15.63 14.86 4.81
N ALA A 130 -15.43 15.79 5.74
CA ALA A 130 -15.38 17.21 5.41
C ALA A 130 -14.20 17.56 4.49
N GLN A 131 -13.04 16.93 4.69
CA GLN A 131 -11.83 17.22 3.93
C GLN A 131 -11.96 16.73 2.48
N ASP A 132 -12.45 15.52 2.28
CA ASP A 132 -12.70 14.95 0.95
C ASP A 132 -13.77 15.73 0.19
N ARG A 133 -14.82 16.23 0.86
CA ARG A 133 -15.84 17.08 0.21
C ARG A 133 -15.27 18.40 -0.26
N VAL A 134 -14.48 19.08 0.58
CA VAL A 134 -13.82 20.34 0.23
C VAL A 134 -12.86 20.09 -0.93
N LEU A 135 -11.99 19.08 -0.82
CA LEU A 135 -11.04 18.72 -1.86
C LEU A 135 -11.74 18.42 -3.20
N GLY A 136 -12.79 17.59 -3.18
CA GLY A 136 -13.56 17.26 -4.38
C GLY A 136 -14.20 18.48 -5.03
N THR A 137 -14.71 19.42 -4.23
CA THR A 137 -15.31 20.66 -4.73
C THR A 137 -14.25 21.58 -5.34
N VAL A 138 -13.10 21.74 -4.69
CA VAL A 138 -11.98 22.57 -5.17
C VAL A 138 -11.42 22.01 -6.48
N LEU A 139 -11.13 20.71 -6.56
CA LEU A 139 -10.58 20.08 -7.76
C LEU A 139 -11.61 20.06 -8.90
N GLY A 140 -12.86 19.70 -8.60
CA GLY A 140 -13.93 19.65 -9.59
C GLY A 140 -14.26 21.03 -10.18
N GLY A 141 -14.34 22.07 -9.33
CA GLY A 141 -14.57 23.45 -9.76
C GLY A 141 -13.45 23.98 -10.64
N ALA A 142 -12.18 23.75 -10.25
CA ALA A 142 -11.03 24.14 -11.06
C ALA A 142 -11.01 23.40 -12.42
N GLY A 143 -11.36 22.11 -12.44
CA GLY A 143 -11.47 21.35 -13.69
C GLY A 143 -12.54 21.92 -14.63
N ALA A 144 -13.71 22.28 -14.09
CA ALA A 144 -14.77 22.90 -14.88
C ALA A 144 -14.36 24.27 -15.45
N ALA A 145 -13.64 25.09 -14.66
CA ALA A 145 -13.13 26.38 -15.12
C ALA A 145 -12.13 26.23 -16.28
N LEU A 146 -11.17 25.30 -16.16
CA LEU A 146 -10.19 25.02 -17.23
C LEU A 146 -10.86 24.62 -18.54
N ILE A 147 -11.90 23.76 -18.47
CA ILE A 147 -12.68 23.35 -19.65
C ILE A 147 -13.38 24.56 -20.28
N ALA A 148 -13.98 25.43 -19.47
CA ALA A 148 -14.67 26.64 -19.95
C ALA A 148 -13.70 27.62 -20.64
N GLU A 149 -12.44 27.64 -20.21
CA GLU A 149 -11.37 28.45 -20.80
C GLU A 149 -10.67 27.78 -22.00
N GLY A 150 -11.10 26.57 -22.39
CA GLY A 150 -10.51 25.83 -23.51
C GLY A 150 -9.15 25.17 -23.21
N HIS A 151 -8.80 25.01 -21.93
CA HIS A 151 -7.57 24.33 -21.50
C HIS A 151 -7.84 22.83 -21.33
N TYR A 152 -7.18 22.02 -22.18
CA TYR A 152 -7.32 20.55 -22.20
C TYR A 152 -5.96 19.85 -22.03
N GLY A 153 -5.98 18.53 -21.90
CA GLY A 153 -4.74 17.73 -21.81
C GLY A 153 -4.07 17.78 -20.43
N VAL A 154 -4.78 18.26 -19.41
CA VAL A 154 -4.26 18.37 -18.03
C VAL A 154 -5.12 17.57 -17.06
N THR A 155 -4.53 17.15 -15.95
CA THR A 155 -5.24 16.71 -14.74
C THR A 155 -5.15 17.81 -13.67
N VAL A 156 -6.21 17.97 -12.88
CA VAL A 156 -6.21 18.90 -11.75
C VAL A 156 -5.69 18.18 -10.51
N THR A 157 -4.57 18.65 -9.98
CA THR A 157 -3.91 18.04 -8.82
C THR A 157 -3.99 18.97 -7.61
N ALA A 158 -4.01 18.38 -6.41
CA ALA A 158 -3.85 19.14 -5.18
C ALA A 158 -2.37 19.30 -4.86
N GLN A 159 -1.87 20.55 -4.87
CA GLN A 159 -0.54 20.91 -4.40
C GLN A 159 -0.68 21.88 -3.24
N GLY A 160 -0.42 21.39 -2.02
CA GLY A 160 -0.78 22.13 -0.80
C GLY A 160 -2.29 22.32 -0.71
N GLN A 161 -2.74 23.58 -0.69
CA GLN A 161 -4.16 23.95 -0.63
C GLN A 161 -4.73 24.42 -1.98
N ALA A 162 -3.94 24.35 -3.06
CA ALA A 162 -4.33 24.84 -4.37
C ALA A 162 -4.63 23.70 -5.35
N ALA A 163 -5.62 23.93 -6.23
CA ALA A 163 -5.85 23.12 -7.42
C ALA A 163 -4.92 23.60 -8.54
N VAL A 164 -4.02 22.73 -8.99
CA VAL A 164 -3.01 23.04 -9.99
C VAL A 164 -3.19 22.15 -11.22
N PRO A 165 -3.34 22.71 -12.43
CA PRO A 165 -3.33 21.93 -13.66
C PRO A 165 -1.92 21.38 -13.91
N VAL A 166 -1.84 20.08 -14.18
CA VAL A 166 -0.60 19.38 -14.53
C VAL A 166 -0.82 18.63 -15.83
N PRO A 167 0.09 18.73 -16.82
CA PRO A 167 -0.01 17.97 -18.07
C PRO A 167 -0.20 16.48 -17.83
N LEU A 168 -1.05 15.84 -18.64
CA LEU A 168 -1.32 14.41 -18.51
C LEU A 168 -0.07 13.57 -18.77
N GLU A 169 0.80 14.01 -19.67
CA GLU A 169 2.09 13.35 -19.96
C GLU A 169 3.02 13.28 -18.75
N ASP A 170 2.94 14.23 -17.81
CA ASP A 170 3.80 14.29 -16.62
C ASP A 170 3.33 13.32 -15.52
N VAL A 171 2.07 12.88 -15.57
CA VAL A 171 1.47 12.01 -14.56
C VAL A 171 1.18 10.60 -15.05
N ALA A 172 0.96 10.42 -16.36
CA ALA A 172 0.57 9.14 -16.93
C ALA A 172 1.68 8.10 -16.74
N GLY A 173 1.33 6.96 -16.16
CA GLY A 173 2.28 5.86 -15.91
C GLY A 173 3.13 6.02 -14.65
N HIS A 174 3.05 7.15 -13.95
CA HIS A 174 3.73 7.36 -12.68
C HIS A 174 2.85 6.93 -11.50
N LEU A 175 3.39 6.07 -10.63
CA LEU A 175 2.74 5.66 -9.39
C LEU A 175 3.28 6.49 -8.23
N LYS A 176 2.39 7.13 -7.47
CA LYS A 176 2.74 7.82 -6.22
C LYS A 176 2.79 6.85 -5.04
N THR A 177 3.95 6.27 -4.79
CA THR A 177 4.22 5.43 -3.61
C THR A 177 4.56 6.30 -2.39
N VAL A 178 4.66 5.67 -1.21
CA VAL A 178 5.16 6.30 0.02
C VAL A 178 6.69 6.45 -0.07
N PRO A 179 7.25 7.67 -0.03
CA PRO A 179 8.70 7.84 0.09
C PRO A 179 9.23 7.29 1.42
N LEU A 180 10.40 6.65 1.42
CA LEU A 180 10.99 6.05 2.63
C LEU A 180 11.46 7.09 3.66
N ASP A 181 11.60 8.35 3.25
CA ASP A 181 11.91 9.51 4.08
C ASP A 181 10.65 10.35 4.39
N HIS A 182 9.46 9.86 4.04
CA HIS A 182 8.23 10.63 4.25
C HIS A 182 7.97 10.87 5.75
N PRO A 183 7.56 12.09 6.16
CA PRO A 183 7.37 12.43 7.58
C PRO A 183 6.45 11.47 8.34
N TRP A 184 5.42 10.92 7.71
CA TRP A 184 4.53 9.94 8.36
C TRP A 184 5.23 8.61 8.65
N LEU A 185 6.09 8.15 7.75
CA LEU A 185 6.85 6.92 7.96
C LEU A 185 7.86 7.10 9.08
N LEU A 186 8.58 8.22 9.08
CA LEU A 186 9.50 8.59 10.14
C LEU A 186 8.77 8.73 11.49
N ALA A 187 7.61 9.41 11.50
CA ALA A 187 6.79 9.56 12.70
C ALA A 187 6.33 8.21 13.28
N ALA A 188 5.89 7.27 12.43
CA ALA A 188 5.55 5.91 12.87
C ALA A 188 6.74 5.22 13.55
N ARG A 189 7.94 5.28 12.93
CA ARG A 189 9.15 4.72 13.53
C ARG A 189 9.54 5.40 14.84
N HIS A 190 9.40 6.73 14.95
CA HIS A 190 9.73 7.47 16.17
C HIS A 190 8.89 7.07 17.37
N VAL A 191 7.65 6.58 17.14
CA VAL A 191 6.78 6.08 18.21
C VAL A 191 6.89 4.56 18.42
N GLY A 192 7.87 3.92 17.79
CA GLY A 192 8.17 2.50 17.95
C GLY A 192 7.29 1.57 17.10
N THR A 193 6.57 2.08 16.10
CA THR A 193 5.84 1.22 15.16
C THR A 193 6.83 0.46 14.27
N GLY A 194 6.72 -0.87 14.25
CA GLY A 194 7.52 -1.74 13.39
C GLY A 194 7.08 -1.64 11.92
N MET A 195 8.04 -1.70 11.00
CA MET A 195 7.77 -1.66 9.55
C MET A 195 8.03 -3.01 8.85
N GLY A 196 8.44 -4.03 9.62
CA GLY A 196 8.73 -5.38 9.14
C GLY A 196 10.12 -5.58 8.55
N ASP A 197 10.98 -4.56 8.60
CA ASP A 197 12.37 -4.56 8.17
C ASP A 197 13.39 -4.94 9.26
#